data_AF-A0A944EET1-F1
#
_entry.id   AF-A0A944EET1-F1
#
_cell.length_a   1.000
_cell.length_b   1.000
_cell.length_c   1.000
_cell.angle_alpha   90.00
_cell.angle_beta   90.00
_cell.angle_gamma   90.00
#
_symmetry.space_group_name_H-M   'P 1'
#
loop_
_entity.id
_entity.type
_entity.pdbx_description
1 polymer ?
#
loop_
_entity_poly.entity_id
_entity_poly.type
_entity_poly.pdbx_seq_one_letter_code
_entity_poly.pdbx_strand_id
1 'polypeptide(L)' 'MAHQHTSPAARAALLVLADGRFPAGGHAHSGGAEAAVKAGRVRDGATLEEFCRGRLHTAGLTAAGLAAAAAAGLD' A
#
# COMPACT_ATOMS: atom_id res chain seq x y z
N MET A 1 3.68 -22.54 -20.58
CA MET A 1 2.84 -21.53 -19.90
C MET A 1 3.34 -20.16 -20.32
N ALA A 2 2.57 -19.43 -21.13
CA ALA A 2 3.02 -18.15 -21.68
C ALA A 2 2.97 -17.06 -20.60
N HIS A 3 4.13 -16.49 -20.26
CA HIS A 3 4.19 -15.22 -19.54
C HIS A 3 3.54 -14.15 -20.42
N GLN A 4 2.31 -13.77 -20.11
CA GLN A 4 1.68 -12.62 -20.73
C GLN A 4 2.42 -11.37 -20.27
N HIS A 5 3.11 -10.69 -21.19
CA HIS A 5 3.69 -9.39 -20.91
C HIS A 5 2.57 -8.36 -20.77
N THR A 6 2.47 -7.71 -19.60
CA THR A 6 1.62 -6.53 -19.41
C THR A 6 1.88 -5.53 -20.52
N SER A 7 0.83 -5.09 -21.21
CA SER A 7 0.95 -4.09 -22.28
C SER A 7 1.55 -2.79 -21.74
N PRO A 8 2.24 -1.98 -22.55
CA PRO A 8 2.78 -0.68 -22.11
C PRO A 8 1.70 0.22 -21.49
N ALA A 9 0.49 0.21 -22.05
CA ALA A 9 -0.65 0.95 -21.51
C ALA A 9 -1.07 0.43 -20.13
N ALA A 10 -1.14 -0.90 -19.94
CA ALA A 10 -1.46 -1.48 -18.64
C ALA A 10 -0.37 -1.19 -17.59
N ARG A 11 0.91 -1.17 -17.98
CA ARG A 11 2.01 -0.76 -17.07
C ARG A 11 1.88 0.72 -16.68
N ALA A 12 1.62 1.59 -17.64
CA ALA A 12 1.42 3.01 -17.38
C ALA A 12 0.24 3.25 -16.42
N ALA A 13 -0.87 2.54 -16.61
CA ALA A 13 -2.02 2.60 -15.71
C ALA A 13 -1.66 2.17 -14.27
N LEU A 14 -0.89 1.10 -14.10
CA LEU A 14 -0.41 0.65 -12.78
C LEU A 14 0.51 1.69 -12.13
N LEU A 15 1.37 2.37 -12.89
CA LEU A 15 2.22 3.44 -12.37
C LEU A 15 1.42 4.66 -11.94
N VAL A 16 0.39 5.05 -12.70
CA VAL A 16 -0.53 6.12 -12.31
C VAL A 16 -1.30 5.76 -11.05
N LEU A 17 -1.75 4.51 -10.91
CA LEU A 17 -2.46 4.04 -9.72
C LEU A 17 -1.56 4.06 -8.47
N ALA A 18 -0.27 3.77 -8.62
CA ALA A 18 0.70 3.79 -7.53
C ALA A 18 1.25 5.20 -7.22
N ASP A 19 0.90 6.22 -8.01
CA ASP A 19 1.38 7.58 -7.83
C ASP A 19 0.71 8.25 -6.62
N GLY A 20 1.50 8.77 -5.68
CA GLY A 20 0.98 9.45 -4.49
C GLY A 20 0.12 10.69 -4.82
N ARG A 21 0.29 11.30 -6.00
CA ARG A 21 -0.52 12.43 -6.47
C ARG A 21 -1.87 12.00 -7.03
N PHE A 22 -2.14 10.70 -7.15
CA PHE A 22 -3.41 10.19 -7.63
C PHE A 22 -4.55 10.70 -6.72
N PRO A 23 -5.58 11.37 -7.27
CA PRO A 23 -6.58 12.09 -6.49
C PRO A 23 -7.66 11.17 -5.89
N ALA A 24 -7.26 10.05 -5.29
CA ALA A 24 -8.16 9.07 -4.64
C ALA A 24 -8.47 9.40 -3.17
N GLY A 25 -8.03 10.54 -2.65
CA GLY A 25 -8.23 10.92 -1.24
C GLY A 25 -7.29 10.21 -0.24
N GLY A 26 -6.25 9.51 -0.73
CA GLY A 26 -5.36 8.65 0.09
C GLY A 26 -4.39 9.35 1.04
N HIS A 27 -4.29 10.68 1.00
CA HIS A 27 -3.52 11.45 2.00
C HIS A 27 -4.24 11.54 3.36
N ALA A 28 -5.48 11.03 3.48
CA ALA A 28 -6.37 11.37 4.58
C ALA A 28 -6.12 10.65 5.92
N HIS A 29 -5.17 9.72 6.02
CA HIS A 29 -4.76 9.20 7.33
C HIS A 29 -3.31 8.72 7.34
N SER A 30 -2.52 9.20 8.30
CA SER A 30 -1.10 8.86 8.52
C SER A 30 -0.83 7.38 8.79
N GLY A 31 -1.84 6.51 8.67
CA GLY A 31 -1.72 5.08 8.89
C GLY A 31 -1.39 4.70 10.33
N GLY A 32 -1.63 5.61 11.29
CA GLY A 32 -1.25 5.46 12.70
C GLY A 32 0.20 5.84 12.99
N ALA A 33 0.97 6.32 12.00
CA ALA A 33 2.36 6.72 12.19
C ALA A 33 2.48 7.90 13.18
N GLU A 34 1.61 8.90 13.08
CA GLU A 34 1.59 10.04 14.02
C GLU A 34 1.40 9.59 15.47
N ALA A 35 0.47 8.66 15.71
CA ALA A 35 0.25 8.08 17.03
C ALA A 35 1.44 7.22 17.50
N ALA A 36 2.09 6.49 16.60
CA ALA A 36 3.28 5.70 16.91
C ALA A 36 4.48 6.57 17.28
N VAL A 37 4.66 7.72 16.61
CA VAL A 37 5.65 8.74 16.95
C VAL A 37 5.34 9.35 18.32
N LYS A 38 4.09 9.77 18.56
CA LYS A 38 3.67 10.34 19.85
C LYS A 38 3.88 9.37 21.01
N ALA A 39 3.77 8.06 20.76
CA ALA A 39 4.01 7.00 21.74
C ALA A 39 5.49 6.60 21.89
N GLY A 40 6.41 7.25 21.17
CA GLY A 40 7.85 6.94 21.20
C GLY A 40 8.24 5.60 20.55
N ARG A 41 7.34 4.97 19.79
CA ARG A 41 7.59 3.70 19.10
C ARG A 41 8.28 3.88 17.76
N VAL A 42 8.08 5.03 17.11
CA VAL A 42 8.79 5.44 15.87
C VAL A 42 9.57 6.71 16.19
N ARG A 43 10.89 6.66 16.06
CA ARG A 43 11.78 7.77 16.45
C ARG A 43 12.90 8.03 15.46
N ASP A 44 13.13 7.09 14.55
CA ASP A 44 14.19 7.11 13.54
C ASP A 44 13.80 6.24 12.34
N GLY A 45 14.68 6.16 11.34
CA GLY A 45 14.44 5.37 10.13
C GLY A 45 14.31 3.86 10.40
N ALA A 46 15.06 3.31 11.35
CA ALA A 46 15.02 1.88 11.67
C ALA A 46 13.69 1.48 12.31
N THR A 47 13.23 2.25 13.29
CA THR A 47 11.93 2.03 13.94
C THR A 47 10.76 2.32 13.00
N LEU A 48 10.90 3.26 12.05
CA LEU A 48 9.93 3.45 10.98
C LEU A 48 9.86 2.24 10.05
N GLU A 49 10.99 1.64 9.68
CA GLU A 49 11.03 0.42 8.87
C GLU A 49 10.29 -0.73 9.57
N GLU A 50 10.57 -0.95 10.86
CA GLU A 50 9.88 -1.96 11.67
C GLU A 50 8.37 -1.71 11.73
N PHE A 51 7.96 -0.45 11.93
CA PHE A 51 6.55 -0.05 11.91
C PHE A 51 5.88 -0.35 10.55
N CYS A 52 6.54 0.02 9.44
CA CYS A 52 6.06 -0.25 8.09
C CYS A 52 5.95 -1.76 7.83
N ARG A 53 6.93 -2.55 8.24
CA ARG A 53 6.91 -4.01 8.13
C ARG A 53 5.75 -4.62 8.91
N GLY A 54 5.55 -4.21 10.16
CA GLY A 54 4.41 -4.62 10.97
C GLY A 54 3.07 -4.28 10.33
N ARG A 55 2.96 -3.10 9.71
CA ARG A 55 1.77 -2.71 8.95
C ARG A 55 1.53 -3.58 7.71
N LEU A 56 2.58 -3.93 6.95
CA LEU A 56 2.45 -4.80 5.78
C LEU A 56 1.88 -6.17 6.17
N HIS A 57 2.28 -6.70 7.32
CA HIS A 57 1.78 -8.00 7.80
C HIS A 57 0.40 -7.96 8.46
N THR A 58 -0.20 -6.77 8.64
CA THR A 58 -1.49 -6.61 9.33
C THR A 58 -2.51 -5.94 8.40
N ALA A 59 -2.72 -4.63 8.54
CA ALA A 59 -3.68 -3.89 7.71
C ALA A 59 -3.33 -3.96 6.21
N GLY A 60 -2.03 -4.00 5.87
CA GLY A 60 -1.56 -4.16 4.50
C GLY A 60 -1.98 -5.49 3.89
N LEU A 61 -1.85 -6.59 4.65
CA LEU A 61 -2.25 -7.92 4.20
C LEU A 61 -3.76 -8.00 3.91
N THR A 62 -4.59 -7.46 4.81
CA THR A 62 -6.05 -7.42 4.61
C THR A 62 -6.42 -6.61 3.37
N ALA A 63 -5.84 -5.42 3.21
CA ALA A 63 -6.08 -4.57 2.04
C ALA A 63 -5.64 -5.26 0.73
N ALA A 64 -4.49 -5.94 0.74
CA ALA A 64 -4.00 -6.71 -0.41
C ALA A 64 -4.94 -7.87 -0.75
N GLY A 65 -5.46 -8.59 0.24
CA GLY A 65 -6.44 -9.66 0.04
C GLY A 65 -7.74 -9.15 -0.60
N LEU A 66 -8.29 -8.05 -0.09
CA LEU A 66 -9.48 -7.41 -0.67
C LEU A 66 -9.23 -6.90 -2.09
N ALA A 67 -8.09 -6.25 -2.34
CA ALA A 67 -7.73 -5.79 -3.68
C ALA A 67 -7.58 -6.97 -4.67
N ALA A 68 -7.00 -8.08 -4.23
CA ALA A 68 -6.88 -9.29 -5.04
C ALA A 68 -8.25 -9.93 -5.33
N ALA A 69 -9.16 -9.96 -4.35
CA ALA A 69 -10.52 -10.46 -4.52
C ALA A 69 -11.30 -9.60 -5.54
N ALA A 70 -11.23 -8.28 -5.42
CA ALA A 70 -11.88 -7.36 -6.36
C ALA A 70 -11.30 -7.47 -7.78
N ALA A 71 -9.97 -7.59 -7.90
CA ALA A 71 -9.32 -7.83 -9.20
C ALA A 71 -9.73 -9.18 -9.83
N ALA A 72 -10.17 -10.14 -9.03
CA ALA A 72 -10.72 -11.42 -9.46
C ALA A 72 -12.24 -11.41 -9.71
N GLY A 73 -12.91 -10.28 -9.48
CA GLY A 73 -14.37 -10.13 -9.62
C GLY A 73 -15.17 -10.83 -8.52
N LEU A 74 -14.60 -10.91 -7.32
CA LEU A 74 -15.22 -11.53 -6.13
C LEU A 74 -15.81 -10.50 -5.15
N ASP A 75 -15.85 -9.22 -5.53
CA ASP A 75 -16.47 -8.11 -4.79
C ASP A 75 -17.98 -7.96 -5.04
#